data_AF-A0A1V5EAY8-F1
#
_entry.id   AF-A0A1V5EAY8-F1
#
_cell.length_a   1.000
_cell.length_b   1.000
_cell.length_c   1.000
_cell.angle_alpha   90.00
_cell.angle_beta   90.00
_cell.angle_gamma   90.00
#
_symmetry.space_group_name_H-M   'P 1'
#
loop_
_entity.id
_entity.type
_entity.pdbx_description
1 polymer ?
#
loop_
_entity_poly.entity_id
_entity_poly.type
_entity_poly.pdbx_seq_one_letter_code
_entity_poly.pdbx_strand_id
1 'polypeptide(L)' 'MGLSRRRYSAGYGDFSLAGQADIYRLLEMERWGVRITDSFMLEPEKSVTAVAVVQALKEGTE' A
#
# COMPACT_ATOMS: atom_id res chain seq x y z
N MET A 1 -0.33 -18.33 8.17
CA MET A 1 -1.01 -17.14 7.62
C MET A 1 -0.40 -16.81 6.27
N GLY A 2 -1.18 -16.43 5.27
CA GLY A 2 -0.71 -16.11 3.91
C GLY A 2 -1.21 -14.74 3.45
N LEU A 3 -0.60 -14.19 2.40
CA LEU A 3 -1.04 -12.95 1.76
C LEU A 3 -1.80 -13.27 0.47
N SER A 4 -2.91 -12.58 0.24
CA SER A 4 -3.61 -12.64 -1.04
C SER A 4 -2.72 -12.10 -2.16
N ARG A 5 -2.90 -12.63 -3.38
CA ARG A 5 -2.27 -12.08 -4.60
C ARG A 5 -2.86 -10.72 -5.01
N ARG A 6 -4.03 -10.36 -4.48
CA ARG A 6 -4.69 -9.07 -4.75
C ARG A 6 -4.11 -8.01 -3.82
N ARG A 7 -3.70 -6.89 -4.41
CA ARG A 7 -3.21 -5.71 -3.70
C ARG A 7 -3.95 -4.46 -4.20
N TYR A 8 -4.20 -3.53 -3.30
CA TYR A 8 -4.94 -2.30 -3.57
C TYR A 8 -4.10 -1.10 -3.19
N SER A 9 -4.00 -0.12 -4.07
CA SER A 9 -3.23 1.10 -3.87
C SER A 9 -4.18 2.29 -3.72
N ALA A 10 -3.79 3.29 -2.93
CA ALA A 10 -4.53 4.53 -2.84
C ALA A 10 -4.60 5.19 -4.23
N GLY A 11 -5.77 5.75 -4.58
CA GLY A 11 -6.04 6.35 -5.90
C GLY A 11 -6.66 5.39 -6.92
N TYR A 12 -6.89 4.11 -6.58
CA TYR A 12 -7.58 3.14 -7.44
C TYR A 12 -8.99 2.82 -6.92
N GLY A 13 -9.97 2.78 -7.83
CA GLY A 13 -11.35 2.40 -7.50
C GLY A 13 -12.00 3.35 -6.50
N ASP A 14 -12.55 2.81 -5.42
CA ASP A 14 -13.13 3.52 -4.29
C ASP A 14 -12.10 3.89 -3.20
N PHE A 15 -10.83 3.53 -3.37
CA PHE A 15 -9.77 3.87 -2.42
C PHE A 15 -9.20 5.26 -2.72
N SER A 16 -9.61 6.25 -1.94
CA SER A 16 -9.14 7.65 -2.06
C SER A 16 -7.62 7.75 -2.02
N LEU A 17 -7.05 8.59 -2.90
CA LEU A 17 -5.63 8.90 -2.94
C LEU A 17 -5.14 9.50 -1.62
N ALA A 18 -5.97 10.22 -0.88
CA ALA A 18 -5.60 10.79 0.42
C ALA A 18 -5.14 9.73 1.44
N GLY A 19 -5.60 8.48 1.32
CA GLY A 19 -5.13 7.37 2.16
C GLY A 19 -3.64 7.05 1.98
N GLN A 20 -3.01 7.53 0.90
CA GLN A 20 -1.57 7.43 0.66
C GLN A 20 -0.75 8.07 1.79
N ALA A 21 -1.25 9.16 2.40
CA ALA A 21 -0.59 9.84 3.51
C ALA A 21 -0.49 8.97 4.77
N ASP A 22 -1.55 8.22 5.07
CA ASP A 22 -1.55 7.29 6.21
C ASP A 22 -0.59 6.12 5.97
N ILE A 23 -0.59 5.54 4.76
CA ILE A 23 0.35 4.48 4.40
C ILE A 23 1.80 4.99 4.49
N TYR A 24 2.05 6.19 3.96
CA TYR A 24 3.37 6.84 4.00
C TYR A 24 3.88 7.00 5.44
N ARG A 25 3.03 7.50 6.34
CA ARG A 25 3.33 7.69 7.76
C ARG A 25 3.55 6.35 8.48
N LEU A 26 2.67 5.38 8.28
CA LEU A 26 2.74 4.07 8.96
C LEU A 26 3.98 3.26 8.58
N LEU A 27 4.44 3.41 7.33
CA LEU A 27 5.65 2.74 6.83
C LEU A 27 6.94 3.55 7.05
N GLU A 28 6.82 4.74 7.65
CA GLU A 28 7.93 5.68 7.87
C GLU A 28 8.76 5.92 6.60
N MET A 29 8.08 6.13 5.47
CA MET A 29 8.67 6.15 4.13
C MET A 29 9.80 7.18 3.94
N GLU A 30 9.78 8.27 4.72
CA GLU A 30 10.86 9.26 4.76
C GLU A 30 12.22 8.64 5.08
N ARG A 31 12.27 7.64 5.97
CA ARG A 31 13.50 6.91 6.34
C ARG A 31 14.12 6.15 5.17
N TRP A 32 13.34 5.90 4.13
CA TRP A 32 13.73 5.22 2.90
C TRP A 32 14.04 6.20 1.76
N GLY A 33 14.00 7.51 2.04
CA GLY A 33 14.25 8.56 1.05
C GLY A 33 13.06 8.83 0.11
N VAL A 34 11.88 8.28 0.41
CA VAL A 34 10.66 8.59 -0.34
C VAL A 34 9.97 9.79 0.30
N ARG A 35 9.58 10.78 -0.51
CA ARG A 35 8.80 11.95 -0.09
C ARG A 35 7.36 11.82 -0.56
N ILE A 36 6.47 12.61 0.03
CA ILE A 36 5.09 12.76 -0.41
C ILE A 36 4.79 14.25 -0.61
N THR A 37 4.08 14.59 -1.68
CA THR A 37 3.65 15.97 -1.97
C THR A 37 2.33 16.30 -1.26
N ASP A 38 1.95 17.58 -1.24
CA ASP A 38 0.64 18.02 -0.75
C ASP A 38 -0.54 17.43 -1.56
N SER A 39 -0.27 17.01 -2.80
CA SER A 39 -1.22 16.30 -3.67
C SER A 39 -1.17 14.77 -3.51
N PHE A 40 -0.48 14.28 -2.47
CA PHE A 40 -0.31 12.86 -2.13
C PHE A 40 0.47 12.02 -3.15
N MET A 41 1.24 12.66 -4.03
CA MET A 41 2.12 11.95 -4.96
C MET A 41 3.41 11.55 -4.27
N LEU A 42 3.91 10.34 -4.56
CA LEU A 42 5.19 9.88 -4.03
C LEU A 42 6.34 10.32 -4.93
N GLU A 43 7.45 10.68 -4.30
CA GLU A 43 8.69 11.01 -4.97
C GLU A 43 9.83 10.14 -4.41
N PRO A 44 10.56 9.37 -5.23
CA PRO A 44 10.52 9.34 -6.70
C PRO A 44 9.20 8.82 -7.30
N GLU A 45 8.83 9.28 -8.50
CA GLU A 45 7.57 8.92 -9.17
C GLU A 45 7.38 7.39 -9.32
N LYS A 46 8.49 6.65 -9.48
CA LYS A 46 8.47 5.17 -9.54
C LYS A 46 8.45 4.53 -8.15
N SER A 47 7.62 5.07 -7.25
CA SER A 47 7.33 4.50 -5.94
C SER A 47 5.89 4.01 -5.92
N VAL A 48 5.65 2.83 -5.34
CA VAL A 48 4.31 2.24 -5.21
C VAL A 48 4.08 1.73 -3.80
N THR A 49 2.88 1.93 -3.29
CA THR A 49 2.42 1.31 -2.05
C THR A 49 1.13 0.56 -2.30
N ALA A 50 0.87 -0.49 -1.53
CA ALA A 50 -0.39 -1.21 -1.61
C ALA A 50 -0.70 -1.96 -0.31
N VAL A 51 -1.99 -2.15 -0.03
CA VAL A 51 -2.49 -3.02 1.02
C VAL A 51 -2.85 -4.39 0.44
N ALA A 52 -2.58 -5.45 1.20
CA ALA A 52 -2.91 -6.82 0.82
C ALA A 52 -3.72 -7.49 1.93
N VAL A 53 -4.65 -8.36 1.54
CA VAL A 53 -5.45 -9.12 2.49
C VAL A 53 -4.57 -10.18 3.15
N VAL A 54 -4.59 -10.19 4.47
CA VAL A 54 -4.04 -11.26 5.29
C VAL A 54 -5.09 -12.36 5.40
N GLN A 55 -4.76 -13.56 4.94
CA GLN A 55 -5.66 -14.71 4.94
C GLN A 55 -5.10 -15.85 5.79
N ALA A 56 -5.99 -16.60 6.44
CA ALA A 56 -5.61 -17.90 7.00
C ALA A 56 -5.11 -18.79 5.85
N LEU A 57 -4.08 -19.59 6.12
CA LEU A 57 -3.70 -20.63 5.15
C LEU A 57 -4.85 -21.63 5.16
N LYS A 58 -5.46 -21.88 4.00
CA LYS A 58 -6.33 -23.05 3.86
C LYS A 58 -5.41 -24.27 3.94
N GLU A 59 -5.62 -25.12 4.93
CA GLU A 59 -5.10 -26.48 4.87
C GLU A 59 -5.61 -27.12 3.58
N GLY A 60 -4.73 -27.84 2.90
CA GLY A 60 -4.98 -28.38 1.56
C GLY A 60 -6.33 -29.08 1.51
N THR A 61 -7.20 -28.62 0.62
CA THR A 61 -8.26 -29.48 0.10
C THR A 61 -7.59 -30.23 -1.05
N GLU A 62 -7.36 -31.52 -0.84
CA GLU A 62 -7.06 -32.49 -1.91
C GLU A 62 -8.13 -32.46 -3.01
#